data_AF-A0A967L3W6-F1
#
_entry.id   AF-A0A967L3W6-F1
#
_cell.length_a   1.000
_cell.length_b   1.000
_cell.length_c   1.000
_cell.angle_alpha   90.00
_cell.angle_beta   90.00
_cell.angle_gamma   90.00
#
_symmetry.space_group_name_H-M   'P 1'
#
loop_
_entity.id
_entity.type
_entity.pdbx_description
1 polymer ?
#
loop_
_entity_poly.entity_id
_entity_poly.type
_entity_poly.pdbx_seq_one_letter_code
_entity_poly.pdbx_strand_id
1 'polypeptide(L)' 'MGESGCGKTTLGHSLLNLEGHAAGEVLFEGRNLLALPTPELRRMRRKVQIIFQDPFASLNPRLNVN' A
#
# COMPACT_ATOMS: atom_id res chain seq x y z
N MET A 1 0.08 -7.79 -15.50
CA MET A 1 -0.04 -7.15 -16.84
C MET A 1 -0.52 -5.72 -16.70
N GLY A 2 -0.04 -4.86 -17.59
CA GLY A 2 -0.28 -3.42 -17.68
C GLY A 2 1.05 -2.71 -17.97
N GLU A 3 1.07 -1.77 -18.89
CA GLU A 3 2.28 -1.06 -19.32
C GLU A 3 2.89 -0.20 -18.20
N SER A 4 4.15 0.20 -18.36
CA SER A 4 4.77 1.21 -17.49
C SER A 4 3.92 2.49 -17.54
N GLY A 5 3.65 3.08 -16.37
CA GLY A 5 2.84 4.31 -16.29
C GLY A 5 1.32 4.11 -16.28
N CYS A 6 0.77 2.89 -16.41
CA CYS A 6 -0.70 2.68 -16.41
C CYS A 6 -1.39 2.85 -15.03
N GLY A 7 -0.68 3.35 -14.01
CA GLY A 7 -1.25 3.66 -12.69
C GLY A 7 -1.28 2.53 -11.67
N LYS A 8 -0.62 1.39 -11.92
CA LYS A 8 -0.59 0.25 -10.95
C LYS A 8 0.03 0.63 -9.60
N THR A 9 1.13 1.37 -9.61
CA THR A 9 1.80 1.84 -8.39
C THR A 9 0.94 2.87 -7.66
N THR A 10 0.40 3.84 -8.40
CA THR A 10 -0.53 4.85 -7.87
C THR A 10 -1.73 4.19 -7.21
N LEU A 11 -2.35 3.20 -7.86
CA LEU A 11 -3.47 2.44 -7.31
C LEU A 11 -3.08 1.70 -6.02
N GLY A 12 -1.93 1.02 -6.00
CA GLY A 12 -1.43 0.34 -4.79
C GLY A 12 -1.20 1.31 -3.63
N HIS A 13 -0.64 2.49 -3.90
CA HIS A 13 -0.45 3.53 -2.90
C HIS A 13 -1.77 4.11 -2.39
N SER A 14 -2.75 4.33 -3.28
CA SER A 14 -4.08 4.81 -2.93
C SER A 14 -4.84 3.82 -2.03
N LEU A 15 -4.76 2.52 -2.32
CA LEU A 15 -5.40 1.47 -1.49
C LEU A 15 -4.91 1.47 -0.04
N LEU A 16 -3.65 1.84 0.19
CA LEU A 16 -3.05 1.86 1.52
C LEU A 16 -2.98 3.26 2.13
N ASN A 17 -3.61 4.23 1.47
CA ASN A 17 -3.60 5.64 1.83
C ASN A 17 -2.18 6.18 2.08
N LEU A 18 -1.21 5.79 1.24
CA LEU A 18 0.21 6.15 1.42
C LEU A 18 0.51 7.56 0.95
N GLU A 19 -0.25 8.08 -0.02
CA GLU A 19 -0.04 9.42 -0.58
C GLU A 19 -1.07 10.45 -0.09
N GLY A 20 -2.13 10.07 0.63
CA GLY A 20 -3.10 11.00 1.22
C GLY A 20 -4.07 11.69 0.24
N HIS A 21 -3.97 11.40 -1.06
CA HIS A 21 -4.78 12.03 -2.12
C HIS A 21 -5.93 11.14 -2.64
N ALA A 22 -6.24 10.03 -1.96
CA ALA A 22 -7.30 9.12 -2.40
C ALA A 22 -8.68 9.63 -1.93
N ALA A 23 -9.62 9.76 -2.86
CA ALA A 23 -11.03 10.05 -2.58
C ALA A 23 -11.87 8.76 -2.70
N GLY A 24 -13.05 8.76 -2.05
CA GLY A 24 -13.97 7.61 -2.04
C GLY A 24 -13.82 6.75 -0.79
N GLU A 25 -13.97 5.43 -0.95
CA GLU A 25 -13.89 4.48 0.15
C GLU A 25 -13.00 3.28 -0.21
N VAL A 26 -12.16 2.86 0.74
CA VAL A 26 -11.39 1.62 0.63
C VAL A 26 -11.75 0.75 1.82
N LEU A 27 -12.50 -0.32 1.59
CA LEU A 27 -12.98 -1.20 2.66
C LEU A 27 -12.01 -2.36 2.88
N PHE A 28 -11.50 -2.48 4.10
CA PHE A 28 -10.73 -3.64 4.56
C PHE A 28 -11.35 -4.17 5.85
N GLU A 29 -11.73 -5.44 5.87
CA GLU A 29 -12.45 -6.05 7.01
C GLU A 29 -13.68 -5.22 7.43
N GLY A 30 -14.41 -4.63 6.46
CA GLY A 30 -15.58 -3.78 6.71
C GLY A 30 -15.28 -2.38 7.25
N ARG A 31 -14.00 -1.97 7.31
CA ARG A 31 -13.58 -0.64 7.77
C ARG A 31 -13.04 0.20 6.61
N ASN A 32 -13.51 1.44 6.51
CA ASN A 32 -13.01 2.39 5.52
C ASN A 32 -11.63 2.91 5.93
N LEU A 33 -10.58 2.48 5.22
CA LEU A 33 -9.19 2.83 5.46
C LEU A 33 -8.90 4.32 5.32
N LEU A 34 -9.64 5.02 4.45
CA LEU A 34 -9.45 6.46 4.23
C LEU A 34 -9.97 7.30 5.40
N ALA A 35 -10.87 6.73 6.23
CA ALA A 35 -11.41 7.39 7.42
C ALA A 35 -10.70 6.98 8.73
N LEU A 36 -9.71 6.07 8.68
CA LEU A 36 -9.03 5.60 9.88
C LEU A 36 -8.06 6.66 10.44
N PRO A 37 -8.02 6.87 11.77
CA PRO A 37 -7.01 7.71 12.38
C PRO A 37 -5.62 7.06 12.25
N THR A 38 -4.57 7.89 12.20
CA THR A 38 -3.17 7.47 11.96
C THR A 38 -2.71 6.25 12.78
N PRO A 39 -3.02 6.12 14.09
CA PRO A 39 -2.61 4.95 14.87
C PRO A 39 -3.23 3.63 14.39
N GLU A 40 -4.49 3.67 13.96
CA GLU A 40 -5.22 2.50 13.46
C GLU A 40 -4.75 2.14 12.05
N LEU A 41 -4.52 3.14 11.22
CA LEU A 41 -3.94 2.96 9.89
C LEU A 41 -2.59 2.24 9.95
N ARG A 42 -1.71 2.64 10.90
CA ARG A 42 -0.42 1.96 11.16
C ARG A 42 -0.59 0.51 11.62
N ARG A 43 -1.64 0.21 12.41
CA ARG A 43 -1.93 -1.15 12.86
C ARG A 43 -2.42 -2.03 11.71
N MET A 44 -3.30 -1.49 10.87
CA MET A 44 -3.79 -2.17 9.67
C MET A 44 -2.65 -2.46 8.68
N ARG A 45 -1.74 -1.51 8.44
CA ARG A 45 -0.59 -1.70 7.53
C ARG A 45 0.33 -2.85 7.93
N ARG A 46 0.31 -3.32 9.20
CA ARG A 46 1.05 -4.52 9.63
C ARG A 46 0.38 -5.83 9.24
N LYS A 47 -0.91 -5.80 8.86
CA LYS A 47 -1.68 -6.95 8.38
C LYS A 47 -1.61 -7.11 6.85
N VAL A 48 -1.04 -6.14 6.13
CA VAL A 48 -1.00 -6.12 4.67
C VAL A 48 0.45 -6.07 4.22
N GLN A 49 0.83 -6.99 3.33
CA GLN A 49 2.14 -6.98 2.70
C GLN A 49 1.97 -6.68 1.21
N ILE A 50 2.64 -5.63 0.74
CA ILE A 50 2.64 -5.29 -0.69
C ILE A 50 3.77 -6.07 -1.35
N ILE A 51 3.45 -6.77 -2.44
CA ILE A 51 4.46 -7.30 -3.36
C ILE A 51 4.35 -6.48 -4.64
N PHE A 52 5.36 -5.65 -4.91
CA PHE A 52 5.42 -4.86 -6.14
C PHE A 52 5.87 -5.75 -7.32
N GLN A 53 5.52 -5.34 -8.55
CA GLN A 53 5.74 -6.17 -9.75
C GLN A 53 7.21 -6.47 -10.04
N ASP A 54 8.14 -5.70 -9.46
CA ASP A 54 9.54 -6.05 -9.38
C ASP A 54 9.94 -6.22 -7.89
N PRO A 55 9.92 -7.45 -7.36
CA PRO A 55 10.26 -7.69 -5.96
C PRO A 55 11.72 -7.33 -5.65
N PHE A 56 12.62 -7.36 -6.64
CA PHE A 56 14.03 -7.01 -6.46
C PHE A 56 14.26 -5.50 -6.37
N ALA A 57 13.49 -4.69 -7.10
CA ALA A 57 13.59 -3.23 -7.03
C ALA A 57 13.11 -2.63 -5.70
N SER A 58 12.31 -3.37 -4.93
CA SER A 58 11.75 -2.93 -3.64
C SER A 58 12.55 -3.37 -2.41
N LEU A 59 13.57 -4.24 -2.59
CA LEU A 59 14.42 -4.69 -1.49
C LEU A 59 15.45 -3.61 -1.16
N ASN A 60 15.41 -3.08 0.06
CA ASN A 60 16.52 -2.27 0.57
C ASN A 60 17.68 -3.23 0.89
N PRO A 61 18.83 -3.17 0.19
CA PRO A 61 19.94 -4.13 0.35
C PRO A 61 20.64 -4.07 1.71
N ARG A 62 20.11 -3.27 2.65
CA ARG A 62 20.58 -3.15 4.05
C ARG A 62 19.83 -4.04 5.03
N LEU A 63 18.82 -4.80 4.61
CA LEU A 63 18.15 -5.79 5.46
C LEU A 63 18.67 -7.18 5.10
N ASN A 64 19.59 -7.69 5.94
CA ASN A 64 20.01 -9.09 5.87
C ASN A 64 18.80 -9.98 6.21
N VAL A 65 18.42 -10.85 5.28
CA VAL A 65 17.58 -12.02 5.58
C VAL A 65 18.56 -13.11 6.00
N ASN A 66 18.73 -13.28 7.31
CA ASN A 66 19.43 -14.40 7.92
C ASN A 66 18.51 -15.01 8.97
#